data_AF-A0A1F6R6N5-F1
#
_entry.id   AF-A0A1F6R6N5-F1
#
_cell.length_a   1.000
_cell.length_b   1.000
_cell.length_c   1.000
_cell.angle_alpha   90.00
_cell.angle_beta   90.00
_cell.angle_gamma   90.00
#
_symmetry.space_group_name_H-M   'P 1'
#
loop_
_entity.id
_entity.type
_entity.pdbx_description
1 polymer ?
#
loop_
_entity_poly.entity_id
_entity_poly.type
_entity_poly.pdbx_seq_one_letter_code
_entity_poly.pdbx_strand_id
1 'polypeptide(L)'
;MAILIGWVLYVSSKQIERNRRIQTEVSALETEAAKIRRENETLSEKISYFASDDFRIQEAKKIGLKKAEETVVVIKPQPENEFSKSATAEERQSAEQGATGSLPNYKKWWNIFWNS
;
A
#
# COMPACT_ATOMS: atom_id res chain seq x y z
N MET A 1 14.88 71.05 7.34
CA MET A 1 13.94 69.92 7.53
C MET A 1 13.89 69.00 6.31
N ALA A 2 13.52 69.46 5.11
CA ALA A 2 13.38 68.60 3.92
C ALA A 2 14.65 67.81 3.54
N ILE A 3 15.83 68.43 3.63
CA ILE A 3 17.12 67.78 3.31
C ILE A 3 17.43 66.61 4.27
N LEU A 4 17.16 66.79 5.56
CA LEU A 4 17.34 65.73 6.56
C LEU A 4 16.37 64.57 6.33
N ILE A 5 15.12 64.87 5.99
CA ILE A 5 14.10 63.85 5.67
C ILE A 5 14.52 63.06 4.43
N GLY A 6 14.97 63.73 3.36
CA GLY A 6 15.46 63.07 2.15
C GLY A 6 16.67 62.17 2.41
N TRP A 7 17.61 62.62 3.25
CA TRP A 7 18.77 61.81 3.63
C TRP A 7 18.40 60.58 4.45
N VAL A 8 17.50 60.72 5.44
CA VAL A 8 16.99 59.60 6.24
C VAL A 8 16.26 58.57 5.36
N LEU A 9 15.42 59.03 4.44
CA LEU A 9 14.72 58.15 3.49
C LEU A 9 15.70 57.38 2.60
N TYR A 10 16.74 58.06 2.07
CA TYR A 10 17.75 57.42 1.23
C TYR A 10 18.51 56.31 1.97
N VAL A 11 18.95 56.58 3.21
CA VAL A 11 19.67 55.59 4.03
C VAL A 11 18.75 54.43 4.44
N SER A 12 17.50 54.72 4.77
CA SER A 12 16.51 53.70 5.17
C SER A 12 16.18 52.74 4.04
N SER A 13 15.98 53.25 2.82
CA SER A 13 15.70 52.40 1.64
C SER A 13 16.79 51.35 1.40
N LYS A 14 18.07 51.75 1.51
CA LYS A 14 19.20 50.81 1.35
C LYS A 14 19.25 49.74 2.44
N GLN A 15 18.84 50.06 3.67
CA GLN A 15 18.78 49.10 4.76
C GLN A 15 17.62 48.11 4.57
N ILE A 16 16.47 48.58 4.11
CA ILE A 16 15.30 47.74 3.83
C ILE A 16 15.63 46.71 2.74
N GLU A 17 16.30 47.11 1.67
CA GLU A 17 16.73 46.19 0.61
C GLU A 17 17.69 45.11 1.13
N ARG A 18 18.68 45.50 1.94
CA ARG A 18 19.61 44.55 2.57
C ARG A 18 18.89 43.55 3.46
N ASN A 19 17.98 44.03 4.31
CA ASN A 19 17.24 43.17 5.23
C ASN A 19 16.34 42.19 4.47
N ARG A 20 15.66 42.65 3.40
CA ARG A 20 14.85 41.79 2.53
C ARG A 20 15.67 40.70 1.86
N ARG A 21 16.87 41.03 1.38
CA ARG A 21 17.77 40.05 0.78
C ARG A 21 18.20 38.99 1.78
N ILE A 22 18.61 39.40 2.98
CA ILE A 22 19.00 38.48 4.06
C ILE A 22 17.83 37.57 4.45
N GLN A 23 16.63 38.13 4.66
CA GLN A 23 15.44 37.32 4.98
C GLN A 23 15.11 36.31 3.88
N THR A 24 15.28 36.70 2.61
CA THR A 24 15.06 35.81 1.47
C THR A 24 16.07 34.66 1.46
N GLU A 25 17.35 34.96 1.69
CA GLU A 25 18.43 33.96 1.77
C GLU A 25 18.20 33.01 2.96
N VAL A 26 17.80 33.53 4.13
CA VAL A 26 17.45 32.70 5.30
C VAL A 26 16.26 31.79 5.00
N SER A 27 15.19 32.32 4.42
CA SER A 27 14.01 31.53 4.08
C SER A 27 14.32 30.43 3.04
N ALA A 28 15.18 30.72 2.06
CA ALA A 28 15.64 29.73 1.10
C ALA A 28 16.43 28.60 1.79
N LEU A 29 17.37 28.95 2.68
CA LEU A 29 18.16 27.97 3.45
C LEU A 29 17.28 27.13 4.39
N GLU A 30 16.29 27.73 5.04
CA GLU A 30 15.33 27.02 5.89
C GLU A 30 14.51 26.01 5.07
N THR A 31 14.08 26.40 3.88
CA THR A 31 13.34 25.54 2.96
C THR A 31 14.19 24.36 2.49
N GLU A 32 15.46 24.61 2.16
CA GLU A 32 16.40 23.56 1.75
C GLU A 32 16.70 22.60 2.91
N ALA A 33 16.92 23.12 4.12
CA ALA A 33 17.11 22.30 5.31
C ALA A 33 15.88 21.42 5.60
N ALA A 34 14.67 21.96 5.47
CA ALA A 34 13.43 21.21 5.64
C ALA A 34 13.29 20.10 4.59
N LYS A 35 13.66 20.36 3.33
CA LYS A 35 13.68 19.36 2.27
C LYS A 35 14.66 18.23 2.58
N ILE A 36 15.90 18.56 2.94
CA ILE A 36 16.93 17.57 3.28
C ILE A 36 16.50 16.69 4.46
N ARG A 37 15.86 17.26 5.48
CA ARG A 37 15.33 16.49 6.61
C ARG A 37 14.29 15.45 6.18
N ARG A 38 13.31 15.85 5.37
CA ARG A 38 12.29 14.94 4.83
C ARG A 38 12.90 13.84 3.97
N GLU A 39 13.88 14.18 3.15
CA GLU A 39 14.60 13.20 2.33
C GLU A 39 15.36 12.21 3.21
N ASN A 40 16.00 12.68 4.27
CA ASN A 40 16.71 11.84 5.24
C ASN A 40 15.76 10.89 5.98
N GLU A 41 14.61 11.38 6.45
CA GLU A 41 13.56 10.55 7.07
C GLU A 41 13.09 9.45 6.11
N THR A 42 12.79 9.81 4.86
CA THR A 42 12.37 8.85 3.82
C THR A 42 13.45 7.81 3.53
N LEU A 43 14.73 8.23 3.46
CA LEU A 43 15.86 7.33 3.27
C LEU A 43 16.02 6.38 4.46
N SER A 44 15.88 6.90 5.68
CA SER A 44 15.95 6.12 6.92
C SER A 44 14.85 5.05 6.96
N GLU A 45 13.61 5.41 6.60
CA GLU A 45 12.51 4.45 6.49
C GLU A 45 12.80 3.34 5.48
N LYS A 46 13.33 3.70 4.29
CA LYS A 46 13.72 2.71 3.27
C LYS A 46 14.82 1.78 3.75
N ILE A 47 15.84 2.33 4.42
CA ILE A 47 16.92 1.53 5.01
C ILE A 47 16.36 0.57 6.04
N SER A 48 15.48 1.06 6.93
CA SER A 48 14.81 0.22 7.93
C SER A 48 13.97 -0.88 7.28
N TYR A 49 13.26 -0.59 6.19
CA TYR A 49 12.50 -1.57 5.45
C TYR A 49 13.41 -2.64 4.81
N PHE A 50 14.50 -2.25 4.16
CA PHE A 50 15.45 -3.20 3.58
C PHE A 50 16.21 -4.02 4.63
N ALA A 51 16.43 -3.46 5.81
CA ALA A 51 17.02 -4.18 6.95
C ALA A 51 16.03 -5.14 7.63
N SER A 52 14.72 -4.97 7.40
CA SER A 52 13.69 -5.82 8.01
C SER A 52 13.71 -7.25 7.45
N ASP A 53 13.32 -8.21 8.29
CA ASP A 53 13.17 -9.60 7.88
C ASP A 53 12.08 -9.78 6.81
N ASP A 54 11.11 -8.86 6.73
CA ASP A 54 10.06 -8.88 5.71
C ASP A 54 10.63 -8.72 4.29
N PHE A 55 11.63 -7.84 4.11
CA PHE A 55 12.29 -7.70 2.81
C PHE A 55 13.07 -8.97 2.44
N ARG A 56 13.74 -9.59 3.41
CA ARG A 56 14.45 -10.87 3.22
C ARG A 56 13.50 -12.00 2.85
N ILE A 57 12.32 -12.06 3.46
CA ILE A 57 11.27 -13.04 3.13
C ILE A 57 10.73 -12.80 1.71
N GLN A 58 10.48 -11.54 1.33
CA GLN A 58 10.03 -11.21 -0.02
C GLN A 58 11.06 -11.54 -1.10
N GLU A 59 12.35 -11.25 -0.88
CA GLU A 59 13.41 -11.65 -1.81
C GLU A 59 13.59 -13.16 -1.87
N ALA A 60 13.59 -13.87 -0.73
CA ALA A 60 13.69 -15.33 -0.69
C ALA A 60 12.56 -16.01 -1.48
N LYS A 61 11.33 -15.48 -1.35
CA LYS A 61 10.16 -15.95 -2.10
C LYS A 61 10.31 -15.75 -3.61
N LYS A 62 10.99 -14.69 -4.07
CA LYS A 62 11.25 -14.43 -5.50
C LYS A 62 12.27 -15.38 -6.11
N ILE A 63 13.25 -15.84 -5.34
CA ILE A 63 14.24 -16.83 -5.77
C ILE A 63 13.80 -18.29 -5.53
N GLY A 64 12.53 -18.50 -5.14
CA GLY A 64 11.95 -19.84 -4.92
C GLY A 64 12.48 -20.56 -3.68
N LEU A 65 13.29 -19.91 -2.84
CA LEU A 65 13.77 -20.45 -1.58
C LEU A 65 12.76 -20.14 -0.47
N LYS A 66 12.13 -21.18 0.07
CA LYS A 66 11.33 -21.12 1.28
C LYS A 66 12.22 -21.30 2.49
N LYS A 67 11.91 -20.60 3.59
CA LYS A 67 12.55 -20.87 4.90
C LYS A 67 12.31 -22.34 5.27
N ALA A 68 13.27 -22.96 5.94
CA ALA A 68 13.19 -24.37 6.36
C ALA A 68 11.99 -24.67 7.28
N GLU A 69 11.38 -23.64 7.87
CA GLU A 69 10.27 -23.75 8.83
C GLU A 69 8.88 -23.39 8.25
N GLU A 70 8.77 -23.19 6.93
CA GLU A 70 7.48 -22.85 6.29
C GLU A 70 6.76 -24.11 5.78
N THR A 71 5.72 -24.55 6.49
CA THR A 71 4.83 -25.64 6.03
C THR A 71 3.91 -25.13 4.92
N VAL A 72 4.30 -25.37 3.66
CA VAL A 72 3.42 -25.08 2.53
C VAL A 72 2.45 -26.23 2.29
N VAL A 73 1.20 -26.00 2.66
CA VAL A 73 0.08 -26.88 2.31
C VAL A 73 -0.31 -26.62 0.86
N VAL A 74 0.14 -27.49 -0.03
CA VAL A 74 -0.35 -27.51 -1.42
C VAL A 74 -1.76 -28.10 -1.40
N ILE A 75 -2.78 -27.24 -1.47
CA ILE A 75 -4.15 -27.70 -1.72
C ILE A 75 -4.21 -28.13 -3.18
N LYS A 76 -4.09 -29.43 -3.42
CA LYS A 76 -4.41 -30.01 -4.73
C LYS A 76 -5.91 -29.84 -4.93
N PRO A 77 -6.38 -29.22 -6.02
CA PRO A 77 -7.78 -29.31 -6.37
C PRO A 77 -8.08 -30.79 -6.57
N GLN A 78 -8.83 -31.37 -5.64
CA GLN A 78 -9.44 -32.68 -5.87
C GLN A 78 -10.30 -32.52 -7.11
N PRO A 79 -10.16 -33.37 -8.15
CA PRO A 79 -11.27 -33.53 -9.09
C PRO A 79 -12.48 -33.92 -8.26
N GLU A 80 -13.56 -33.20 -8.48
CA GLU A 80 -14.77 -33.11 -7.64
C GLU A 80 -15.62 -34.40 -7.68
N ASN A 81 -15.00 -35.57 -7.80
CA ASN A 81 -15.67 -36.82 -8.18
C ASN A 81 -15.15 -38.07 -7.47
N GLU A 82 -14.63 -38.03 -6.24
CA GLU A 82 -14.46 -39.27 -5.44
C GLU A 82 -14.75 -39.11 -3.93
N PHE A 83 -15.76 -38.30 -3.58
CA PHE A 83 -16.37 -38.36 -2.24
C PHE A 83 -17.80 -38.92 -2.30
N SER A 84 -17.94 -40.14 -2.83
CA SER A 84 -19.12 -41.00 -2.62
C SER A 84 -18.85 -42.42 -3.11
N LYS A 85 -18.02 -43.17 -2.38
CA LYS A 85 -18.02 -44.64 -2.41
C LYS A 85 -18.06 -45.17 -0.98
N SER A 86 -19.15 -44.85 -0.28
CA SER A 86 -19.60 -45.54 0.95
C SER A 86 -21.05 -45.14 1.24
N ALA A 87 -21.96 -45.36 0.30
CA ALA A 87 -23.39 -45.38 0.57
C ALA A 87 -24.08 -46.26 -0.47
N THR A 88 -25.00 -47.06 0.03
CA THR A 88 -25.59 -48.28 -0.52
C THR A 88 -26.33 -48.07 -1.85
N ALA A 89 -26.36 -49.13 -2.67
CA ALA A 89 -26.82 -49.14 -4.06
C ALA A 89 -28.35 -49.04 -4.26
N GLU A 90 -29.10 -48.35 -3.40
CA GLU A 90 -30.58 -48.37 -3.45
C GLU A 90 -31.25 -47.01 -3.71
N GLU A 91 -30.50 -45.90 -3.81
CA GLU A 91 -31.11 -44.55 -3.94
C GLU A 91 -30.88 -43.87 -5.30
N ARG A 92 -30.58 -44.66 -6.35
CA ARG A 92 -30.31 -44.15 -7.71
C ARG A 92 -31.53 -44.10 -8.64
N GLN A 93 -32.76 -44.19 -8.12
CA GLN A 93 -33.98 -44.25 -8.95
C GLN A 93 -34.95 -43.07 -8.81
N SER A 94 -34.59 -41.95 -8.18
CA SER A 94 -35.56 -40.83 -8.05
C SER A 94 -35.01 -39.41 -8.21
N ALA A 95 -33.86 -39.22 -8.87
CA ALA A 95 -33.36 -37.87 -9.16
C ALA A 95 -33.08 -37.61 -10.66
N GLU A 96 -33.59 -38.44 -11.56
CA GLU A 96 -33.71 -38.10 -12.99
C GLU A 96 -35.03 -37.37 -13.25
N GLN A 97 -35.17 -36.16 -12.72
CA GLN A 97 -36.20 -35.21 -13.12
C GLN A 97 -35.80 -33.80 -12.67
N GLY A 98 -35.28 -33.01 -13.62
CA GLY A 98 -35.05 -31.59 -13.41
C GLY A 98 -33.82 -31.02 -14.10
N ALA A 99 -33.73 -31.15 -15.43
CA ALA A 99 -32.85 -30.28 -16.20
C ALA A 99 -33.30 -28.82 -16.02
N THR A 100 -32.61 -28.05 -15.18
CA THR A 100 -32.69 -26.57 -15.21
C THR A 100 -31.28 -25.99 -15.09
N GLY A 101 -30.97 -25.11 -16.05
CA GLY A 101 -29.61 -24.67 -16.35
C GLY A 101 -28.86 -24.07 -15.17
N SER A 102 -27.52 -24.18 -15.25
CA SER A 102 -26.54 -23.57 -14.34
C SER A 102 -26.99 -22.17 -13.90
N LEU A 103 -27.43 -22.06 -12.64
CA LEU A 103 -27.81 -20.77 -12.08
C LEU A 103 -26.59 -19.84 -12.12
N PRO A 104 -26.73 -18.63 -12.68
CA PRO A 104 -25.69 -17.62 -12.62
C PRO A 104 -25.27 -17.33 -11.18
N ASN A 105 -23.98 -17.12 -10.96
CA ASN A 105 -23.41 -17.01 -9.62
C ASN A 105 -24.10 -15.94 -8.75
N TYR A 106 -24.58 -14.84 -9.34
CA TYR A 106 -25.30 -13.79 -8.58
C TYR A 106 -26.58 -14.30 -7.88
N LYS A 107 -27.31 -15.26 -8.49
CA LYS A 107 -28.51 -15.84 -7.85
C LYS A 107 -28.15 -16.75 -6.67
N LYS A 108 -26.99 -17.41 -6.73
CA LYS A 108 -26.49 -18.27 -5.64
C LYS A 108 -26.18 -17.43 -4.40
N TRP A 109 -25.48 -16.31 -4.58
CA TRP A 109 -25.17 -15.38 -3.49
C TRP A 109 -26.44 -14.80 -2.87
N TRP A 110 -27.42 -14.41 -3.69
CA TRP A 110 -28.67 -13.85 -3.19
C TRP A 110 -29.44 -14.83 -2.28
N ASN A 111 -29.48 -16.11 -2.63
CA ASN A 111 -30.19 -17.12 -1.83
C ASN A 111 -29.52 -17.33 -0.45
N ILE A 112 -28.19 -17.23 -0.39
CA ILE A 112 -27.43 -17.35 0.87
C ILE A 112 -27.75 -16.21 1.83
N PHE A 113 -27.94 -14.99 1.32
CA PHE A 113 -28.10 -13.80 2.17
C PHE A 113 -29.55 -13.53 2.60
N TRP A 114 -30.55 -13.98 1.84
CA TRP A 114 -31.96 -13.62 2.09
C TRP A 114 -32.91 -14.78 2.38
N ASN A 115 -32.45 -16.02 2.27
CA ASN A 115 -33.32 -17.20 2.45
C ASN A 115 -32.80 -18.17 3.54
N SER A 116 -32.13 -17.62 4.56
CA SER A 116 -31.75 -18.33 5.80
C SER A 116 -32.91 -18.44 6.78
#